data_AF-A0A0Q3TAB7-F1
#
_entry.id   AF-A0A0Q3TAB7-F1
#
_cell.length_a   1.000
_cell.length_b   1.000
_cell.length_c   1.000
_cell.angle_alpha   90.00
_cell.angle_beta   90.00
_cell.angle_gamma   90.00
#
_symmetry.space_group_name_H-M   'P 1'
#
loop_
_entity.id
_entity.type
_entity.pdbx_description
1 polymer ?
#
loop_
_entity_poly.entity_id
_entity_poly.type
_entity_poly.pdbx_seq_one_letter_code
_entity_poly.pdbx_strand_id
1 'polypeptide(L)' 'MFQVFLIIGLLGIALSGIFLGAWTDGQQQRANFFSETVQHRKFRTKIALYSGLLGVISLGIAGLIYMF' A
#
# COMPACT_ATOMS: atom_id res chain seq x y z
N MET A 1 -17.36 11.34 -9.32
CA MET A 1 -15.90 11.35 -9.54
C MET A 1 -15.11 11.29 -8.25
N PHE A 2 -15.34 12.20 -7.29
CA PHE A 2 -14.68 12.16 -5.96
C PHE A 2 -14.67 10.78 -5.27
N GLN A 3 -15.84 10.16 -5.10
CA GLN A 3 -15.97 8.87 -4.40
C GLN A 3 -15.14 7.74 -5.03
N VAL A 4 -15.02 7.73 -6.36
CA VAL A 4 -14.24 6.70 -7.07
C VAL A 4 -12.75 6.84 -6.74
N PHE A 5 -12.20 8.06 -6.83
CA PHE A 5 -10.81 8.32 -6.49
C PHE A 5 -10.51 8.08 -5.01
N LEU A 6 -11.46 8.41 -4.13
CA LEU A 6 -11.32 8.17 -2.70
C LEU A 6 -11.26 6.67 -2.38
N ILE A 7 -12.17 5.86 -2.95
CA ILE A 7 -12.19 4.41 -2.76
C ILE A 7 -10.91 3.77 -3.30
N ILE A 8 -10.49 4.12 -4.53
CA ILE A 8 -9.25 3.60 -5.13
C ILE A 8 -8.04 3.99 -4.28
N GLY A 9 -8.03 5.23 -3.79
CA GLY A 9 -7.01 5.76 -2.91
C GLY A 9 -6.85 4.94 -1.62
N LEU A 10 -7.96 4.74 -0.90
CA LEU A 10 -7.97 3.95 0.34
C LEU A 10 -7.56 2.50 0.11
N LEU A 11 -8.07 1.86 -0.95
CA LEU A 11 -7.70 0.49 -1.30
C LEU A 11 -6.22 0.37 -1.65
N GLY A 12 -5.66 1.33 -2.39
CA GLY A 12 -4.24 1.36 -2.74
C GLY A 12 -3.33 1.44 -1.50
N ILE A 13 -3.66 2.31 -0.54
CA ILE A 13 -2.94 2.42 0.73
C ILE A 13 -3.08 1.15 1.57
N ALA A 14 -4.29 0.60 1.69
CA ALA A 14 -4.52 -0.63 2.45
C ALA A 14 -3.70 -1.80 1.87
N LEU A 15 -3.71 -1.99 0.54
CA LEU A 15 -2.93 -3.01 -0.13
C LEU A 15 -1.43 -2.79 0.06
N SER A 16 -0.94 -1.57 -0.15
CA SER A 16 0.47 -1.21 0.13
C SER A 16 0.89 -1.65 1.53
N GLY A 17 0.01 -1.38 2.47
CA GLY A 17 0.18 -1.73 3.85
C GLY A 17 0.32 -3.20 4.18
N ILE A 18 -0.59 -4.00 3.62
CA ILE A 18 -0.57 -5.45 3.74
C ILE A 18 0.73 -6.01 3.15
N PHE A 19 1.13 -5.55 1.96
CA PHE A 19 2.36 -6.00 1.31
C PHE A 19 3.63 -5.51 2.02
N LEU A 20 3.64 -4.34 2.66
CA LEU A 20 4.77 -3.94 3.52
C LEU A 20 4.81 -4.71 4.84
N GLY A 21 3.70 -5.33 5.23
CA GLY A 21 3.52 -5.91 6.56
C GLY A 21 3.40 -4.84 7.65
N ALA A 22 2.96 -3.63 7.31
CA ALA A 22 2.75 -2.57 8.30
C ALA A 22 1.55 -2.88 9.24
N TRP A 23 0.73 -3.86 8.88
CA TRP A 23 -0.40 -4.38 9.67
C TRP A 23 -0.13 -5.78 10.25
N THR A 24 1.11 -6.30 10.15
CA THR A 24 1.47 -7.61 10.72
C THR A 24 2.23 -7.44 12.04
N ASP A 25 2.06 -8.41 12.94
CA ASP A 25 2.72 -8.40 14.25
C ASP A 25 4.25 -8.60 14.12
N GLY A 26 5.01 -8.05 15.07
CA GLY A 26 6.47 -8.09 15.08
C GLY A 26 7.04 -9.51 15.07
N GLN A 27 6.34 -10.48 15.67
CA GLN A 27 6.70 -11.89 15.60
C GLN A 27 6.53 -12.47 14.20
N GLN A 28 5.43 -12.12 13.49
CA GLN A 28 5.20 -12.54 12.10
C GLN A 28 6.21 -11.88 11.13
N GLN A 29 6.54 -10.61 11.33
CA GLN A 29 7.59 -9.91 10.59
C GLN A 29 8.94 -10.63 10.71
N ARG A 30 9.32 -11.02 11.93
CA ARG A 30 10.58 -11.75 12.19
C ARG A 30 10.57 -13.15 11.58
N ALA A 31 9.48 -13.91 11.74
CA ALA A 31 9.35 -15.24 11.15
C ALA A 31 9.45 -15.21 9.61
N ASN A 32 8.81 -14.24 8.95
CA ASN A 32 8.92 -14.06 7.50
C ASN A 32 10.31 -13.63 7.07
N PHE A 33 11.03 -12.82 7.86
CA PHE A 33 12.37 -12.35 7.49
C PHE A 33 13.38 -13.50 7.34
N PHE A 34 13.25 -14.56 8.16
CA PHE A 34 14.16 -15.70 8.12
C PHE A 34 13.81 -16.74 7.03
N SER A 35 12.55 -16.78 6.58
CA SER A 35 12.09 -17.75 5.57
C SER A 35 11.97 -17.16 4.16
N GLU A 36 11.87 -15.83 4.03
CA GLU A 36 11.68 -15.14 2.76
C GLU A 36 13.01 -14.93 2.01
N THR A 37 13.04 -15.28 0.73
CA THR A 37 14.19 -14.97 -0.13
C THR A 37 14.25 -13.47 -0.46
N VAL A 38 15.45 -12.95 -0.70
CA VAL A 38 15.66 -11.54 -1.09
C VAL A 38 14.82 -11.15 -2.32
N GLN A 39 14.60 -12.08 -3.24
CA GLN A 39 13.81 -11.85 -4.44
C GLN A 39 12.31 -11.68 -4.13
N HIS A 40 11.74 -12.52 -3.26
CA HIS A 40 10.35 -12.38 -2.83
C HIS A 40 10.13 -11.09 -2.05
N ARG A 41 11.06 -10.73 -1.15
CA ARG A 41 11.01 -9.47 -0.41
C ARG A 41 11.00 -8.26 -1.35
N LYS A 42 11.92 -8.23 -2.34
CA LYS A 42 11.98 -7.15 -3.34
C LYS A 42 10.69 -7.05 -4.15
N PHE A 43 10.13 -8.18 -4.57
CA PHE A 43 8.86 -8.22 -5.29
C PHE A 43 7.71 -7.66 -4.45
N ARG A 44 7.59 -8.11 -3.20
CA ARG A 44 6.58 -7.65 -2.25
C ARG A 44 6.67 -6.14 -1.99
N THR A 45 7.87 -5.63 -1.72
CA THR A 45 8.11 -4.19 -1.54
C THR A 45 7.79 -3.40 -2.81
N LYS A 46 8.14 -3.92 -3.99
CA LYS A 46 7.87 -3.23 -5.27
C LYS A 46 6.36 -3.07 -5.51
N ILE A 47 5.59 -4.14 -5.30
CA ILE A 47 4.12 -4.08 -5.39
C ILE A 47 3.58 -3.07 -4.38
N ALA A 48 4.04 -3.14 -3.14
CA ALA A 48 3.57 -2.24 -2.09
C ALA A 48 3.85 -0.77 -2.41
N LEU A 49 5.01 -0.46 -2.98
CA LEU A 49 5.37 0.91 -3.36
C LEU A 49 4.49 1.41 -4.51
N TYR A 50 4.26 0.59 -5.54
CA TYR A 50 3.39 1.01 -6.65
C TYR A 50 1.94 1.18 -6.22
N SER A 51 1.39 0.26 -5.42
CA SER A 51 0.02 0.38 -4.91
C SER A 51 -0.13 1.56 -3.96
N GLY A 52 0.87 1.81 -3.12
CA GLY A 52 0.90 2.94 -2.20
C GLY A 52 0.97 4.27 -2.94
N LEU A 53 1.85 4.38 -3.94
CA LEU A 53 1.98 5.59 -4.77
C LEU A 53 0.70 5.88 -5.55
N LEU A 54 0.08 4.86 -6.14
CA LEU A 54 -1.21 5.00 -6.83
C LEU A 54 -2.33 5.41 -5.85
N GLY A 55 -2.30 4.86 -4.64
CA GLY A 55 -3.20 5.24 -3.55
C GLY A 55 -3.05 6.71 -3.16
N VAL A 56 -1.82 7.18 -2.91
CA VAL A 56 -1.51 8.58 -2.57
C VAL A 56 -1.95 9.53 -3.67
N ILE A 57 -1.65 9.22 -4.95
CA ILE A 57 -2.06 10.06 -6.08
C ILE A 57 -3.58 10.15 -6.16
N SER A 58 -4.28 9.03 -6.01
CA SER A 58 -5.76 8.99 -6.07
C SER A 58 -6.40 9.77 -4.91
N LEU A 59 -5.85 9.66 -3.70
CA LEU A 59 -6.29 10.48 -2.56
C LEU A 59 -6.00 11.97 -2.75
N GLY A 60 -4.85 12.30 -3.34
CA GLY A 60 -4.52 13.68 -3.69
C GLY A 60 -5.51 14.28 -4.69
N ILE A 61 -5.86 13.53 -5.75
CA ILE A 61 -6.88 13.93 -6.71
C ILE A 61 -8.25 14.07 -6.03
N ALA A 62 -8.64 13.13 -5.18
CA ALA A 62 -9.90 13.22 -4.44
C ALA A 62 -9.93 14.45 -3.54
N GLY A 63 -8.84 14.76 -2.83
CA GLY A 63 -8.72 15.95 -2.00
C GLY A 63 -8.82 17.24 -2.80
N LEU A 64 -8.19 17.31 -3.98
CA LEU A 64 -8.33 18.46 -4.88
C LEU A 64 -9.79 18.62 -5.35
N ILE A 65 -10.44 17.53 -5.78
CA ILE A 65 -11.85 17.57 -6.21
C ILE A 65 -12.78 18.01 -5.07
N TYR A 66 -12.46 17.70 -3.81
CA TYR A 66 -13.29 18.13 -2.68
C TYR A 66 -13.19 19.64 -2.39
N MET A 67 -12.06 20.26 -2.73
CA MET A 67 -11.78 21.68 -2.47
C MET A 67 -12.33 22.62 -3.56
N PHE A 68 -12.67 22.11 -4.73
CA PHE A 68 -13.20 22.86 -5.89
C PHE A 68 -14.66 22.50 -6.15
#